data_AF-A0A960IAJ4-F1
#
_entry.id   AF-A0A960IAJ4-F1
#
_cell.length_a   1.000
_cell.length_b   1.000
_cell.length_c   1.000
_cell.angle_alpha   90.00
_cell.angle_beta   90.00
_cell.angle_gamma   90.00
#
_symmetry.space_group_name_H-M   'P 1'
#
loop_
_entity.id
_entity.type
_entity.pdbx_description
1 polymer ?
#
loop_
_entity_poly.entity_id
_entity_poly.type
_entity_poly.pdbx_seq_one_letter_code
_entity_poly.pdbx_strand_id
1 'polypeptide(L)'
;MSSLPPPPPTGPGLAPPQALDPAVQAPPHPAGSARPPRPGELTGAWRTTTVVVWVGVVLVLASVWRSSRTLGLSTWWLGPPAEPRLFLVQLLPFYGPLLMIVLASRPMRFVPLVGLGVSAVLAGVAAVDLGRFSRLGWVELAAALAGASISVASFAGRYRRA
;
A
#
# COMPACT_ATOMS: atom_id res chain seq x y z
N MET A 1 -10.46 -23.29 -90.11
CA MET A 1 -11.20 -23.14 -88.85
C MET A 1 -10.64 -24.15 -87.85
N SER A 2 -9.92 -23.66 -86.83
CA SER A 2 -9.83 -24.24 -85.47
C SER A 2 -8.75 -23.50 -84.71
N SER A 3 -9.15 -22.43 -84.03
CA SER A 3 -8.35 -21.74 -83.02
C SER A 3 -8.31 -22.61 -81.75
N LEU A 4 -7.11 -22.99 -81.31
CA LEU A 4 -6.91 -23.61 -80.00
C LEU A 4 -7.35 -22.63 -78.89
N PRO A 5 -8.02 -23.11 -77.82
CA PRO A 5 -8.38 -22.27 -76.69
C PRO A 5 -7.12 -21.83 -75.92
N PRO A 6 -7.11 -20.63 -75.33
CA PRO A 6 -5.98 -20.16 -74.53
C PRO A 6 -5.80 -21.04 -73.27
N PRO A 7 -4.56 -21.21 -72.78
CA PRO A 7 -4.30 -21.98 -71.57
C PRO A 7 -4.95 -21.32 -70.34
N PRO A 8 -5.36 -22.11 -69.33
CA PRO A 8 -5.95 -21.58 -68.10
C PRO A 8 -4.92 -20.73 -67.33
N PRO A 9 -5.38 -19.72 -66.57
CA PRO A 9 -4.51 -18.92 -65.74
C PRO A 9 -3.79 -19.81 -64.72
N THR A 10 -2.46 -19.74 -64.73
CA THR A 10 -1.59 -20.28 -63.70
C THR A 10 -2.11 -19.80 -62.34
N GLY A 11 -2.44 -20.75 -61.46
CA GLY A 11 -2.93 -20.48 -60.11
C GLY A 11 -2.01 -19.53 -59.34
N PRO A 12 -2.50 -18.90 -58.25
CA PRO A 12 -1.71 -17.95 -57.47
C PRO A 12 -0.37 -18.58 -57.12
N GLY A 13 0.71 -17.94 -57.60
CA GLY A 13 2.06 -18.40 -57.40
C GLY A 13 2.25 -18.75 -55.93
N LEU A 14 2.73 -19.97 -55.68
CA LEU A 14 3.29 -20.35 -54.40
C LEU A 14 4.34 -19.28 -54.08
N ALA A 15 3.99 -18.37 -53.17
CA ALA A 15 4.92 -17.39 -52.66
C ALA A 15 6.16 -18.17 -52.18
N PRO A 16 7.39 -17.68 -52.45
CA PRO A 16 8.58 -18.31 -51.88
C PRO A 16 8.38 -18.46 -50.38
N PRO A 17 8.85 -19.56 -49.75
CA PRO A 17 8.72 -19.74 -48.31
C PRO A 17 9.21 -18.46 -47.67
N GLN A 18 8.29 -17.72 -47.02
CA GLN A 18 8.65 -16.51 -46.32
C GLN A 18 9.77 -16.94 -45.38
N ALA A 19 10.99 -16.45 -45.64
CA ALA A 19 12.05 -16.52 -44.67
C ALA A 19 11.44 -15.92 -43.42
N LEU A 20 11.23 -16.75 -42.40
CA LEU A 20 10.74 -16.32 -41.10
C LEU A 20 11.55 -15.09 -40.74
N ASP A 21 10.90 -13.93 -40.72
CA ASP A 21 11.54 -12.70 -40.26
C ASP A 21 12.20 -13.04 -38.92
N PRO A 22 13.50 -12.82 -38.75
CA PRO A 22 14.16 -12.99 -37.45
C PRO A 22 13.56 -12.08 -36.36
N ALA A 23 12.64 -11.18 -36.74
CA ALA A 23 11.93 -10.26 -35.87
C ALA A 23 10.88 -10.92 -34.96
N VAL A 24 10.59 -12.22 -35.08
CA VAL A 24 9.71 -12.96 -34.13
C VAL A 24 10.50 -13.93 -33.25
N GLN A 25 11.66 -13.50 -32.77
CA GLN A 25 12.26 -14.03 -31.54
C GLN A 25 12.70 -12.86 -30.66
N ALA A 26 11.73 -12.06 -30.20
CA ALA A 26 11.94 -11.42 -28.91
C ALA A 26 12.22 -12.55 -27.91
N PRO A 27 13.32 -12.50 -27.13
CA PRO A 27 13.57 -13.48 -26.09
C PRO A 27 12.31 -13.64 -25.24
N PRO A 28 11.98 -14.83 -24.72
CA PRO A 28 10.93 -14.93 -23.72
C PRO A 28 11.29 -13.94 -22.62
N HIS A 29 10.57 -12.81 -22.55
CA HIS A 29 10.82 -11.82 -21.52
C HIS A 29 10.75 -12.59 -20.20
N PRO A 30 11.83 -12.64 -19.40
CA PRO A 30 11.75 -13.33 -18.13
C PRO A 30 10.57 -12.71 -17.39
N ALA A 31 9.62 -13.56 -16.99
CA ALA A 31 8.41 -13.17 -16.28
C ALA A 31 8.84 -12.52 -14.95
N GLY A 32 9.07 -11.21 -14.98
CA GLY A 32 9.74 -10.52 -13.88
C GLY A 32 10.60 -9.32 -14.29
N SER A 33 10.35 -8.66 -15.42
CA SER A 33 10.88 -7.31 -15.64
C SER A 33 10.24 -6.37 -14.62
N ALA A 34 10.85 -6.29 -13.44
CA ALA A 34 10.45 -5.38 -12.39
C ALA A 34 10.36 -3.98 -13.00
N ARG A 35 9.16 -3.40 -12.93
CA ARG A 35 8.90 -2.04 -13.41
C ARG A 35 10.02 -1.13 -12.89
N PRO A 36 10.67 -0.32 -13.75
CA PRO A 36 11.65 0.63 -13.27
C PRO A 36 11.02 1.56 -12.23
N PRO A 37 11.69 1.79 -11.08
CA PRO A 37 11.14 2.58 -10.00
C PRO A 37 10.87 4.01 -10.46
N ARG A 38 9.72 4.57 -10.09
CA ARG A 38 9.38 5.95 -10.45
C ARG A 38 9.93 6.92 -9.39
N PRO A 39 10.31 8.14 -9.80
CA PRO A 39 10.65 9.19 -8.86
C PRO A 39 9.53 9.43 -7.83
N GLY A 40 9.90 9.54 -6.57
CA GLY A 40 8.98 9.72 -5.44
C GLY A 40 8.45 8.42 -4.82
N GLU A 41 8.64 7.25 -5.45
CA GLU A 41 8.36 5.97 -4.79
C GLU A 41 9.40 5.69 -3.70
N LEU A 42 8.99 5.00 -2.63
CA LEU A 42 9.91 4.54 -1.59
C LEU A 42 10.81 3.42 -2.14
N THR A 43 12.09 3.44 -1.78
CA THR A 43 12.99 2.31 -2.02
C THR A 43 12.50 1.07 -1.26
N GLY A 44 12.92 -0.12 -1.69
CA GLY A 44 12.50 -1.38 -1.07
C GLY A 44 12.75 -1.42 0.44
N ALA A 45 13.93 -0.98 0.89
CA ALA A 45 14.26 -0.93 2.31
C ALA A 45 13.33 0.01 3.09
N TRP A 46 13.13 1.24 2.61
CA TRP A 46 12.26 2.23 3.27
C TRP A 46 10.79 1.81 3.27
N ARG A 47 10.33 1.11 2.23
CA ARG A 47 9.02 0.49 2.20
C ARG A 47 8.87 -0.51 3.35
N THR A 48 9.81 -1.43 3.51
CA THR A 48 9.77 -2.43 4.58
C THR A 48 9.80 -1.78 5.95
N THR A 49 10.70 -0.81 6.18
CA THR A 49 10.75 -0.06 7.44
C THR A 49 9.42 0.63 7.74
N THR A 50 8.81 1.26 6.74
CA THR A 50 7.50 1.91 6.90
C THR A 50 6.43 0.90 7.30
N VAL A 51 6.35 -0.24 6.60
CA VAL A 51 5.40 -1.32 6.94
C VAL A 51 5.61 -1.80 8.38
N VAL A 52 6.85 -2.07 8.78
CA VAL A 52 7.16 -2.56 10.14
C VAL A 52 6.72 -1.57 11.21
N VAL A 53 6.96 -0.27 11.01
CA VAL A 53 6.52 0.75 11.98
C VAL A 53 5.00 0.80 12.07
N TRP A 54 4.27 0.77 10.95
CA TRP A 54 2.81 0.79 10.98
C TRP A 54 2.19 -0.49 11.56
N VAL A 55 2.83 -1.65 11.36
CA VAL A 55 2.48 -2.89 12.08
C VAL A 55 2.68 -2.69 13.59
N GLY A 56 3.81 -2.10 14.00
CA GLY A 56 4.06 -1.76 15.40
C GLY A 56 2.96 -0.85 15.98
N VAL A 57 2.53 0.18 15.24
CA VAL A 57 1.42 1.07 15.64
C VAL A 57 0.12 0.28 15.85
N VAL A 58 -0.22 -0.65 14.94
CA VAL A 58 -1.40 -1.53 15.11
C VAL A 58 -1.30 -2.36 16.39
N LEU A 59 -0.12 -2.92 16.68
CA LEU A 59 0.09 -3.71 17.90
C LEU A 59 -0.02 -2.89 19.18
N VAL A 60 0.46 -1.64 19.16
CA VAL A 60 0.28 -0.71 20.29
C VAL A 60 -1.20 -0.44 20.52
N LEU A 61 -1.97 -0.14 19.47
CA LEU A 61 -3.41 0.09 19.59
C LEU A 61 -4.17 -1.17 20.05
N ALA A 62 -3.79 -2.35 19.57
CA ALA A 62 -4.36 -3.61 20.04
C ALA A 62 -4.07 -3.85 21.53
N SER A 63 -2.88 -3.45 21.99
CA SER A 63 -2.51 -3.50 23.40
C SER A 63 -3.36 -2.54 24.23
N VAL A 64 -3.56 -1.30 23.76
CA VAL A 64 -4.44 -0.30 24.39
C VAL A 64 -5.87 -0.82 24.48
N TRP A 65 -6.41 -1.43 23.42
CA TRP A 65 -7.72 -2.07 23.44
C TRP A 65 -7.79 -3.12 24.55
N ARG A 66 -6.84 -4.07 24.54
CA ARG A 66 -6.82 -5.17 25.51
C ARG A 66 -6.73 -4.64 26.95
N SER A 67 -5.81 -3.72 27.20
CA SER A 67 -5.65 -3.07 28.51
C SER A 67 -6.93 -2.33 28.93
N SER A 68 -7.58 -1.62 28.02
CA SER A 68 -8.85 -0.93 28.32
C SER A 68 -9.95 -1.90 28.72
N ARG A 69 -10.08 -3.05 28.03
CA ARG A 69 -11.04 -4.10 28.38
C ARG A 69 -10.73 -4.73 29.73
N THR A 70 -9.46 -5.03 30.02
CA THR A 70 -9.05 -5.63 31.30
C THR A 70 -9.27 -4.68 32.49
N LEU A 71 -9.06 -3.38 32.30
CA LEU A 71 -9.23 -2.36 33.33
C LEU A 71 -10.67 -1.81 33.40
N GLY A 72 -11.58 -2.28 32.55
CA GLY A 72 -12.96 -1.80 32.48
C GLY A 72 -13.10 -0.35 32.00
N LEU A 73 -12.10 0.18 31.28
CA LEU A 73 -12.08 1.56 30.81
C LEU A 73 -12.98 1.74 29.59
N SER A 74 -13.63 2.90 29.54
CA SER A 74 -14.60 3.27 28.51
C SER A 74 -14.01 4.40 27.65
N THR A 75 -13.04 4.06 26.79
CA THR A 75 -12.56 5.04 25.79
C THR A 75 -13.74 5.41 24.89
N TRP A 76 -13.67 6.60 24.29
CA TRP A 76 -14.81 7.11 23.53
C TRP A 76 -15.16 6.22 22.33
N TRP A 77 -14.23 5.40 21.84
CA TRP A 77 -14.43 4.48 20.73
C TRP A 77 -14.76 3.04 21.15
N LEU A 78 -14.35 2.57 22.35
CA LEU A 78 -14.78 1.27 22.91
C LEU A 78 -16.21 1.31 23.50
N GLY A 79 -16.51 2.38 24.24
CA GLY A 79 -17.66 2.43 25.16
C GLY A 79 -17.52 1.55 26.40
N PRO A 80 -18.50 1.60 27.32
CA PRO A 80 -18.48 0.83 28.55
C PRO A 80 -18.49 -0.68 28.30
N PRO A 81 -17.90 -1.52 29.17
CA PRO A 81 -17.96 -2.98 29.01
C PRO A 81 -19.39 -3.55 28.99
N ALA A 82 -20.30 -2.95 29.76
CA ALA A 82 -21.72 -3.36 29.83
C ALA A 82 -22.54 -2.93 28.59
N GLU A 83 -22.08 -1.92 27.87
CA GLU A 83 -22.76 -1.39 26.68
C GLU A 83 -21.70 -1.01 25.62
N PRO A 84 -21.07 -2.02 25.00
CA PRO A 84 -20.00 -1.78 24.06
C PRO A 84 -20.51 -1.07 22.81
N ARG A 85 -19.70 -0.16 22.26
CA ARG A 85 -20.04 0.49 20.99
C ARG A 85 -20.07 -0.51 19.83
N LEU A 86 -20.72 -0.11 18.75
CA LEU A 86 -20.70 -0.85 17.49
C LEU A 86 -19.26 -1.21 17.10
N PHE A 87 -19.04 -2.46 16.66
CA PHE A 87 -17.71 -2.98 16.34
C PHE A 87 -16.94 -2.13 15.33
N LEU A 88 -17.63 -1.52 14.35
CA LEU A 88 -17.02 -0.60 13.38
C LEU A 88 -16.44 0.67 14.03
N VAL A 89 -17.10 1.19 15.07
CA VAL A 89 -16.59 2.34 15.84
C VAL A 89 -15.40 1.91 16.69
N GLN A 90 -15.40 0.68 17.20
CA GLN A 90 -14.25 0.13 17.93
C GLN A 90 -13.03 -0.04 17.02
N LEU A 91 -13.21 -0.34 15.73
CA LEU A 91 -12.11 -0.44 14.77
C LEU A 91 -11.61 0.90 14.26
N LEU A 92 -12.26 2.01 14.61
CA LEU A 92 -11.96 3.32 14.05
C LEU A 92 -10.47 3.72 14.13
N PRO A 93 -9.77 3.53 15.27
CA PRO A 93 -8.34 3.86 15.37
C PRO A 93 -7.42 3.00 14.50
N PHE A 94 -7.90 1.83 14.03
CA PHE A 94 -7.11 0.87 13.27
C PHE A 94 -7.15 1.11 11.76
N TYR A 95 -8.19 1.77 11.23
CA TYR A 95 -8.34 1.95 9.79
C TYR A 95 -7.15 2.68 9.16
N GLY A 96 -6.69 3.76 9.80
CA GLY A 96 -5.55 4.54 9.31
C GLY A 96 -4.25 3.72 9.26
N PRO A 97 -3.81 3.10 10.37
CA PRO A 97 -2.64 2.23 10.40
C PRO A 97 -2.72 1.04 9.43
N LEU A 98 -3.86 0.37 9.32
CA LEU A 98 -4.06 -0.73 8.37
C LEU A 98 -3.97 -0.26 6.92
N LEU A 99 -4.60 0.88 6.60
CA LEU A 99 -4.48 1.51 5.30
C LEU A 99 -3.01 1.82 4.96
N MET A 100 -2.24 2.30 5.94
CA MET A 100 -0.82 2.59 5.74
C MET A 100 0.03 1.35 5.46
N ILE A 101 -0.25 0.21 6.10
CA ILE A 101 0.43 -1.06 5.79
C ILE A 101 0.18 -1.44 4.31
N VAL A 102 -1.07 -1.33 3.85
CA VAL A 102 -1.44 -1.66 2.47
C VAL A 102 -0.79 -0.68 1.48
N LEU A 103 -0.85 0.62 1.75
CA LEU A 103 -0.29 1.66 0.88
C LEU A 103 1.22 1.59 0.80
N ALA A 104 1.90 1.43 1.95
CA ALA A 104 3.35 1.31 2.01
C ALA A 104 3.84 0.09 1.21
N SER A 105 3.10 -1.02 1.23
CA SER A 105 3.45 -2.23 0.48
C SER A 105 3.43 -2.05 -1.05
N ARG A 106 2.79 -0.98 -1.56
CA ARG A 106 2.63 -0.69 -3.00
C ARG A 106 3.63 0.37 -3.48
N PRO A 107 3.99 0.38 -4.79
CA PRO A 107 4.83 1.44 -5.36
C PRO A 107 4.03 2.74 -5.50
N MET A 108 3.90 3.49 -4.40
CA MET A 108 3.16 4.75 -4.33
C MET A 108 4.05 5.91 -3.93
N ARG A 109 3.84 7.07 -4.59
CA ARG A 109 4.62 8.30 -4.38
C ARG A 109 4.16 9.16 -3.20
N PHE A 110 2.94 8.92 -2.72
CA PHE A 110 2.29 9.75 -1.69
C PHE A 110 2.31 9.12 -0.30
N VAL A 111 2.98 7.96 -0.12
CA VAL A 111 3.03 7.23 1.16
C VAL A 111 3.44 8.14 2.33
N PRO A 112 4.49 8.98 2.23
CA PRO A 112 4.87 9.87 3.33
C PRO A 112 3.79 10.89 3.71
N LEU A 113 3.10 11.47 2.72
CA LEU A 113 2.06 12.48 2.94
C LEU A 113 0.81 11.86 3.57
N VAL A 114 0.39 10.70 3.06
CA VAL A 114 -0.75 9.97 3.64
C VAL A 114 -0.43 9.52 5.06
N GLY A 115 0.81 9.08 5.32
CA GLY A 115 1.26 8.70 6.66
C GLY A 115 1.18 9.85 7.66
N LEU A 116 1.57 11.07 7.27
CA LEU A 116 1.37 12.26 8.10
C LEU A 116 -0.11 12.54 8.40
N GLY A 117 -0.98 12.41 7.39
CA GLY A 117 -2.42 12.58 7.57
C GLY A 117 -3.00 11.55 8.55
N VAL A 118 -2.62 10.28 8.41
CA VAL A 118 -3.04 9.20 9.32
C VAL A 118 -2.54 9.44 10.74
N SER A 119 -1.27 9.85 10.89
CA SER A 119 -0.72 10.20 12.20
C SER A 119 -1.40 11.38 12.86
N ALA A 120 -1.78 12.41 12.09
CA ALA A 120 -2.53 13.55 12.60
C ALA A 120 -3.92 13.12 13.12
N VAL A 121 -4.62 12.24 12.38
CA VAL A 121 -5.89 11.67 12.83
C VAL A 121 -5.69 10.86 14.11
N LEU A 122 -4.67 10.01 14.18
CA LEU A 122 -4.38 9.20 15.37
C LEU A 122 -4.01 10.05 16.59
N ALA A 123 -3.28 11.15 16.38
CA ALA A 123 -3.01 12.13 17.43
C ALA A 123 -4.30 12.80 17.94
N GLY A 124 -5.27 13.05 17.04
CA GLY A 124 -6.60 13.52 17.42
C GLY A 124 -7.36 12.52 18.30
N VAL A 125 -7.33 11.22 17.96
CA VAL A 125 -7.89 10.15 18.81
C VAL A 125 -7.25 10.17 20.19
N ALA A 126 -5.91 10.20 20.23
CA ALA A 126 -5.14 10.22 21.47
C ALA A 126 -5.44 11.46 22.34
N ALA A 127 -5.62 12.63 21.73
CA ALA A 127 -5.91 13.87 22.44
C ALA A 127 -7.28 13.81 23.15
N VAL A 128 -8.29 13.19 22.53
CA VAL A 128 -9.60 12.98 23.15
C VAL A 128 -9.49 12.03 24.34
N ASP A 129 -8.72 10.95 24.20
CA ASP A 129 -8.52 9.99 25.29
C ASP A 129 -7.61 10.54 26.41
N LEU A 130 -6.67 11.44 26.12
CA LEU A 130 -5.83 12.10 27.13
C LEU A 130 -6.65 12.90 28.15
N GLY A 131 -7.78 13.47 27.71
CA GLY A 131 -8.71 14.22 28.56
C GLY A 131 -9.50 13.34 29.55
N ARG A 132 -9.52 12.01 29.37
CA ARG A 132 -10.24 11.07 30.24
C ARG A 132 -9.32 10.06 30.93
N PHE A 133 -8.30 9.56 30.22
CA PHE A 133 -7.40 8.49 30.67
C PHE A 133 -5.95 8.81 30.28
N SER A 134 -5.31 9.70 31.05
CA SER A 134 -3.99 10.26 30.74
C SER A 134 -2.93 9.21 30.35
N ARG A 135 -2.84 8.08 31.07
CA ARG A 135 -1.84 7.03 30.78
C ARG A 135 -2.03 6.38 29.40
N LEU A 136 -3.28 6.10 29.00
CA LEU A 136 -3.57 5.50 27.70
C LEU A 136 -3.36 6.50 26.57
N GLY A 137 -3.83 7.74 26.75
CA GLY A 137 -3.65 8.79 25.76
C GLY A 137 -2.17 9.05 25.44
N TRP A 138 -1.26 8.95 26.42
CA TRP A 138 0.19 9.07 26.16
C TRP A 138 0.73 7.94 25.29
N VAL A 139 0.23 6.71 25.43
CA VAL A 139 0.63 5.56 24.62
C VAL A 139 0.12 5.71 23.18
N GLU A 140 -1.13 6.12 23.01
CA GLU A 140 -1.70 6.40 21.69
C GLU A 140 -0.99 7.57 20.99
N LEU A 141 -0.63 8.61 21.75
CA LEU A 141 0.13 9.75 21.24
C LEU A 141 1.54 9.32 20.82
N ALA A 142 2.20 8.47 21.59
CA ALA A 142 3.49 7.90 21.22
C ALA A 142 3.41 7.08 19.92
N ALA A 143 2.32 6.31 19.73
CA ALA A 143 2.08 5.60 18.48
C ALA A 143 1.86 6.56 17.30
N ALA A 144 1.09 7.64 17.49
CA ALA A 144 0.90 8.68 16.48
C ALA A 144 2.23 9.36 16.09
N LEU A 145 3.07 9.68 17.08
CA LEU A 145 4.41 10.25 16.88
C LEU A 145 5.35 9.29 16.16
N ALA A 146 5.30 7.99 16.47
CA ALA A 146 6.07 6.99 15.74
C ALA A 146 5.67 6.95 14.26
N GLY A 147 4.36 6.93 13.97
CA GLY A 147 3.82 7.03 12.60
C GLY A 147 4.24 8.32 11.90
N ALA A 148 4.25 9.46 12.61
CA ALA A 148 4.62 10.75 12.05
C ALA A 148 6.12 10.77 11.72
N SER A 149 6.94 10.27 12.65
CA SER A 149 8.39 10.22 12.52
C SER A 149 8.82 9.34 11.33
N ILE A 150 8.24 8.15 11.18
CA ILE A 150 8.56 7.31 10.01
C ILE A 150 8.08 7.96 8.71
N SER A 151 6.95 8.66 8.73
CA SER A 151 6.44 9.37 7.56
C SER A 151 7.35 10.53 7.15
N VAL A 152 7.87 11.32 8.10
CA VAL A 152 8.88 12.35 7.84
C VAL A 152 10.18 11.72 7.33
N ALA A 153 10.68 10.68 7.98
CA ALA A 153 11.91 10.00 7.58
C ALA A 153 11.81 9.39 6.17
N SER A 154 10.63 8.90 5.80
CA SER A 154 10.36 8.29 4.49
C SER A 154 10.55 9.26 3.32
N PHE A 155 10.51 10.58 3.54
CA PHE A 155 10.85 11.55 2.48
C PHE A 155 12.30 11.42 2.01
N ALA A 156 13.24 11.07 2.92
CA ALA A 156 14.64 10.82 2.59
C ALA A 156 14.85 9.51 1.81
N GLY A 157 13.92 8.57 1.95
CA GLY A 157 13.94 7.24 1.37
C GLY A 157 13.32 7.08 -0.02
N ARG A 158 13.08 8.18 -0.74
CA ARG A 158 12.42 8.16 -2.05
C ARG A 158 13.43 8.16 -3.19
N TYR A 159 13.11 7.48 -4.28
CA TYR A 159 13.84 7.63 -5.54
C TYR A 159 13.80 9.09 -6.01
N ARG A 160 14.97 9.66 -6.32
CA ARG A 160 15.11 11.03 -6.83
C ARG A 160 15.09 11.01 -8.36
N ARG A 161 14.69 12.13 -8.98
CA ARG A 161 14.94 12.35 -10.41
C ARG A 161 16.44 12.56 -10.58
N ALA A 162 17.04 11.78 -11.49
CA ALA A 162 18.40 12.01 -11.97
C ALA A 162 18.43 13.24 -12.88
#